data_AF-A0A377IUA2-F1
#
_entry.id   AF-A0A377IUA2-F1
#
_cell.length_a   1.000
_cell.length_b   1.000
_cell.length_c   1.000
_cell.angle_alpha   90.00
_cell.angle_beta   90.00
_cell.angle_gamma   90.00
#
_symmetry.space_group_name_H-M   'P 1'
#
loop_
_entity.id
_entity.type
_entity.pdbx_description
1 polymer ?
#
loop_
_entity_poly.entity_id
_entity_poly.type
_entity_poly.pdbx_seq_one_letter_code
_entity_poly.pdbx_strand_id
1 'polypeptide(L)'
;MKNAAMNNKSLELKKHVNAIHCSNNLSLVQRKLFNALLFNAYPDLPYKQQFEIKGKDLYQLIGYNSKDTAKLKEALIGLITIAIEWNVIDCSTGQEKKWKASSILASAELSNGVCIYEYSQVMKDLMYQPEIYGQINIDLVSKFKSGYGLALYENCIRYKGLMQTPWFPIEIFRKLMGVFDGKYQVFKDFKKRVLDVGVNEVNTVSPIRIVPELERVNQKVTKIRFKLEKNIDESPIQINNLSIDEELKQILISTFGFSAQMIDETYTKYGREYIREKVEIITQSENFVTGKIRGLAGYLIEALKKDYKLSRSSKAVINERRKISEAKEKEKKEKLEEQSERYKQYVNKKINTYLEKLTEHQKSALNNDFDKFMKEQSSILKNWYKKHGLDHPATKASFHSFIKENRHSEIGTIISMEDYIELVQ
;
A
#
# COMPACT_ATOMS: atom_id res chain seq x y z
N MET A 1 0.89 -12.85 -49.25
CA MET A 1 -0.36 -12.74 -48.45
C MET A 1 -0.60 -14.04 -47.71
N LYS A 2 -0.36 -14.05 -46.40
CA LYS A 2 -0.97 -14.97 -45.43
C LYS A 2 -0.67 -14.39 -44.05
N ASN A 3 -1.59 -13.55 -43.59
CA ASN A 3 -1.66 -13.09 -42.21
C ASN A 3 -1.96 -14.32 -41.35
N ALA A 4 -0.93 -14.87 -40.71
CA ALA A 4 -1.15 -15.69 -39.54
C ALA A 4 -1.66 -14.73 -38.44
N ALA A 5 -2.90 -14.90 -38.04
CA ALA A 5 -3.42 -14.34 -36.80
C ALA A 5 -2.52 -14.82 -35.66
N MET A 6 -1.53 -14.01 -35.27
CA MET A 6 -0.79 -14.24 -34.04
C MET A 6 -1.81 -14.18 -32.90
N ASN A 7 -1.89 -15.27 -32.14
CA ASN A 7 -2.69 -15.39 -30.92
C ASN A 7 -2.50 -14.15 -30.03
N ASN A 8 -3.52 -13.29 -29.96
CA ASN A 8 -3.54 -12.09 -29.10
C ASN A 8 -3.34 -12.40 -27.59
N LYS A 9 -3.40 -13.68 -27.18
CA LYS A 9 -3.16 -14.16 -25.81
C LYS A 9 -1.68 -14.15 -25.38
N SER A 10 -0.70 -14.03 -26.29
CA SER A 10 0.73 -14.25 -25.96
C SER A 10 1.45 -13.05 -25.32
N LEU A 11 0.85 -11.86 -25.30
CA LEU A 11 1.48 -10.63 -24.80
C LEU A 11 0.78 -10.03 -23.57
N GLU A 12 0.07 -10.85 -22.81
CA GLU A 12 -0.60 -10.44 -21.59
C GLU A 12 0.29 -10.66 -20.35
N LEU A 13 0.39 -9.63 -19.52
CA LEU A 13 1.12 -9.62 -18.26
C LEU A 13 0.13 -9.41 -17.11
N LYS A 14 0.17 -10.29 -16.10
CA LYS A 14 -0.57 -10.12 -14.84
C LYS A 14 0.27 -9.30 -13.85
N LYS A 15 -0.05 -8.02 -13.69
CA LYS A 15 0.68 -7.11 -12.80
C LYS A 15 -0.10 -6.86 -11.51
N HIS A 16 0.54 -7.05 -10.36
CA HIS A 16 -0.08 -6.84 -9.05
C HIS A 16 -0.62 -5.40 -8.92
N VAL A 17 -1.82 -5.22 -8.37
CA VAL A 17 -2.48 -3.91 -8.23
C VAL A 17 -1.64 -2.89 -7.46
N ASN A 18 -1.04 -3.28 -6.33
CA ASN A 18 -0.14 -2.40 -5.58
C ASN A 18 1.02 -1.87 -6.43
N ALA A 19 1.59 -2.69 -7.31
CA ALA A 19 2.66 -2.23 -8.20
C ALA A 19 2.15 -1.28 -9.31
N ILE A 20 0.88 -1.39 -9.70
CA ILE A 20 0.22 -0.39 -10.56
C ILE A 20 0.11 0.94 -9.79
N HIS A 21 -0.38 0.93 -8.56
CA HIS A 21 -0.59 2.14 -7.76
C HIS A 21 0.73 2.85 -7.38
N CYS A 22 1.76 2.08 -7.03
CA CYS A 22 3.07 2.61 -6.61
C CYS A 22 3.96 3.06 -7.78
N SER A 23 3.54 2.82 -9.03
CA SER A 23 4.26 3.28 -10.22
C SER A 23 3.99 4.75 -10.57
N ASN A 24 3.29 5.49 -9.71
CA ASN A 24 2.91 6.88 -9.91
C ASN A 24 4.09 7.83 -10.19
N ASN A 25 5.23 7.62 -9.55
CA ASN A 25 6.42 8.45 -9.71
C ASN A 25 7.22 8.12 -10.99
N LEU A 26 6.88 7.06 -11.71
CA LEU A 26 7.62 6.62 -12.89
C LEU A 26 7.29 7.48 -14.13
N SER A 27 8.34 7.84 -14.87
CA SER A 27 8.22 8.40 -16.22
C SER A 27 7.56 7.40 -17.18
N LEU A 28 7.10 7.87 -18.35
CA LEU A 28 6.55 6.99 -19.38
C LEU A 28 7.51 5.86 -19.74
N VAL A 29 8.78 6.18 -20.00
CA VAL A 29 9.79 5.19 -20.39
C VAL A 29 10.03 4.20 -19.26
N GLN A 30 10.13 4.67 -18.01
CA GLN A 30 10.28 3.81 -16.83
C GLN A 30 9.09 2.86 -16.65
N ARG A 31 7.84 3.33 -16.83
CA ARG A 31 6.64 2.48 -16.76
C ARG A 31 6.64 1.40 -17.84
N LYS A 32 6.98 1.78 -19.08
CA LYS A 32 7.10 0.82 -20.19
C LYS A 32 8.17 -0.21 -19.91
N LEU A 33 9.35 0.21 -19.45
CA LEU A 33 10.43 -0.70 -19.06
C LEU A 33 10.02 -1.63 -17.94
N PHE A 34 9.36 -1.13 -16.90
CA PHE A 34 8.87 -1.96 -15.82
C PHE A 34 7.95 -3.07 -16.34
N ASN A 35 7.01 -2.74 -17.22
CA ASN A 35 6.11 -3.73 -17.83
C ASN A 35 6.85 -4.71 -18.74
N ALA A 36 7.76 -4.23 -19.59
CA ALA A 36 8.52 -5.08 -20.51
C ALA A 36 9.47 -6.05 -19.79
N LEU A 37 10.22 -5.55 -18.80
CA LEU A 37 11.12 -6.37 -17.97
C LEU A 37 10.34 -7.38 -17.13
N LEU A 38 9.16 -7.00 -16.63
CA LEU A 38 8.34 -7.92 -15.84
C LEU A 38 7.75 -9.01 -16.73
N PHE A 39 7.28 -8.65 -17.92
CA PHE A 39 6.80 -9.61 -18.91
C PHE A 39 7.88 -10.65 -19.28
N ASN A 40 9.11 -10.20 -19.53
CA ASN A 40 10.24 -11.08 -19.81
C ASN A 40 10.58 -12.00 -18.64
N ALA A 41 10.60 -11.46 -17.42
CA ALA A 41 10.97 -12.20 -16.22
C ALA A 41 9.85 -13.12 -15.69
N TYR A 42 8.60 -12.89 -16.05
CA TYR A 42 7.43 -13.50 -15.40
C TYR A 42 7.48 -15.03 -15.29
N PRO A 43 7.84 -15.80 -16.35
CA PRO A 43 7.87 -17.26 -16.27
C PRO A 43 8.90 -17.79 -15.28
N ASP A 44 10.03 -17.09 -15.16
CA ASP A 44 11.19 -17.49 -14.36
C ASP A 44 11.28 -16.77 -13.01
N LEU A 45 10.32 -15.87 -12.73
CA LEU A 45 10.33 -14.98 -11.57
C LEU A 45 10.56 -15.72 -10.23
N PRO A 46 9.96 -16.89 -9.93
CA PRO A 46 10.21 -17.58 -8.66
C PRO A 46 11.58 -18.28 -8.61
N TYR A 47 12.16 -18.64 -9.76
CA TYR A 47 13.33 -19.54 -9.83
C TYR A 47 14.65 -18.80 -10.01
N LYS A 48 14.65 -17.65 -10.70
CA LYS A 48 15.87 -16.90 -11.02
C LYS A 48 15.95 -15.60 -10.23
N GLN A 49 17.16 -15.21 -9.82
CA GLN A 49 17.41 -13.89 -9.23
C GLN A 49 17.72 -12.85 -10.31
N GLN A 50 18.46 -13.27 -11.33
CA GLN A 50 18.89 -12.45 -12.44
C GLN A 50 18.19 -12.86 -13.73
N PHE A 51 17.84 -11.87 -14.53
CA PHE A 51 17.15 -12.02 -15.80
C PHE A 51 17.92 -11.31 -16.90
N GLU A 52 17.79 -11.79 -18.12
CA GLU A 52 18.42 -11.21 -19.29
C GLU A 52 17.41 -10.96 -20.40
N ILE A 53 17.63 -9.89 -21.16
CA ILE A 53 16.89 -9.60 -22.39
C ILE A 53 17.82 -8.90 -23.38
N LYS A 54 17.73 -9.26 -24.66
CA LYS A 54 18.48 -8.54 -25.70
C LYS A 54 17.94 -7.11 -25.78
N GLY A 55 18.84 -6.12 -25.84
CA GLY A 55 18.47 -4.70 -25.88
C GLY A 55 17.55 -4.37 -27.05
N LYS A 56 17.75 -5.01 -28.22
CA LYS A 56 16.87 -4.86 -29.39
C LYS A 56 15.41 -5.26 -29.08
N ASP A 57 15.22 -6.39 -28.41
CA ASP A 57 13.90 -6.91 -28.05
C ASP A 57 13.26 -6.01 -26.99
N LEU A 58 14.06 -5.55 -26.01
CA LEU A 58 13.61 -4.59 -25.01
C LEU A 58 13.10 -3.30 -25.65
N TYR A 59 13.86 -2.71 -26.60
CA TYR A 59 13.45 -1.52 -27.35
C TYR A 59 12.13 -1.72 -28.10
N GLN A 60 11.96 -2.89 -28.72
CA GLN A 60 10.73 -3.25 -29.42
C GLN A 60 9.53 -3.33 -28.46
N LEU A 61 9.68 -3.99 -27.30
CA LEU A 61 8.60 -4.13 -26.31
C LEU A 61 8.13 -2.78 -25.74
N ILE A 62 9.05 -1.82 -25.56
CA ILE A 62 8.69 -0.47 -25.08
C ILE A 62 8.27 0.49 -26.21
N GLY A 63 8.27 0.05 -27.47
CA GLY A 63 7.92 0.87 -28.63
C GLY A 63 8.87 2.06 -28.82
N TYR A 64 10.15 1.88 -28.51
CA TYR A 64 11.14 2.94 -28.50
C TYR A 64 12.11 2.75 -29.66
N ASN A 65 11.96 3.59 -30.69
CA ASN A 65 12.72 3.47 -31.95
C ASN A 65 14.03 4.28 -31.95
N SER A 66 14.33 5.06 -30.91
CA SER A 66 15.57 5.81 -30.87
C SER A 66 16.70 4.92 -30.35
N LYS A 67 17.86 4.98 -31.00
CA LYS A 67 19.12 4.34 -30.57
C LYS A 67 19.72 5.03 -29.32
N ASP A 68 18.89 5.72 -28.54
CA ASP A 68 19.32 6.52 -27.39
C ASP A 68 19.51 5.62 -26.18
N THR A 69 20.67 4.98 -26.13
CA THR A 69 21.10 4.11 -25.04
C THR A 69 21.28 4.90 -23.73
N ALA A 70 21.53 6.21 -23.79
CA ALA A 70 21.70 7.04 -22.60
C ALA A 70 20.38 7.18 -21.84
N LYS A 71 19.28 7.48 -22.54
CA LYS A 71 17.94 7.53 -21.92
C LYS A 71 17.48 6.19 -21.38
N LEU A 72 17.84 5.08 -22.03
CA LEU A 72 17.56 3.75 -21.50
C LEU A 72 18.29 3.52 -20.17
N LYS A 73 19.59 3.83 -20.11
CA LYS A 73 20.38 3.74 -18.87
C LYS A 73 19.81 4.63 -17.76
N GLU A 74 19.45 5.88 -18.08
CA GLU A 74 18.81 6.79 -17.13
C GLU A 74 17.49 6.24 -16.59
N ALA A 75 16.66 5.65 -17.46
CA ALA A 75 15.40 5.05 -17.05
C ALA A 75 15.61 3.80 -16.17
N LEU A 76 16.60 2.94 -16.48
CA LEU A 76 16.97 1.80 -15.65
C LEU A 76 17.49 2.25 -14.27
N ILE A 77 18.34 3.27 -14.21
CA ILE A 77 18.78 3.88 -12.95
C ILE A 77 17.57 4.36 -12.15
N GLY A 78 16.60 5.01 -12.79
CA GLY A 78 15.35 5.40 -12.13
C GLY A 78 14.56 4.24 -11.52
N LEU A 79 14.52 3.08 -12.17
CA LEU A 79 13.87 1.89 -11.62
C LEU A 79 14.59 1.31 -10.39
N ILE A 80 15.89 1.59 -10.26
CA ILE A 80 16.70 1.20 -9.09
C ILE A 80 16.54 2.23 -7.95
N THR A 81 16.49 3.53 -8.27
CA THR A 81 16.51 4.59 -7.25
C THR A 81 15.14 4.92 -6.66
N ILE A 82 14.05 4.67 -7.39
CA ILE A 82 12.71 5.01 -6.92
C ILE A 82 12.30 4.04 -5.81
N ALA A 83 12.26 4.55 -4.58
CA ALA A 83 11.70 3.84 -3.44
C ALA A 83 10.18 3.75 -3.56
N ILE A 84 9.68 2.53 -3.60
CA ILE A 84 8.26 2.21 -3.50
C ILE A 84 7.97 1.88 -2.04
N GLU A 85 7.10 2.67 -1.42
CA GLU A 85 6.61 2.41 -0.07
C GLU A 85 5.30 1.63 -0.10
N TRP A 86 5.14 0.69 0.84
CA TRP A 86 3.88 0.01 1.10
C TRP A 86 3.53 0.05 2.58
N ASN A 87 2.24 0.29 2.83
CA ASN A 87 1.64 0.16 4.14
C ASN A 87 0.84 -1.14 4.15
N VAL A 88 1.39 -2.19 4.77
CA VAL A 88 0.63 -3.42 5.02
C VAL A 88 -0.26 -3.17 6.23
N ILE A 89 -1.55 -2.95 5.97
CA ILE A 89 -2.57 -2.84 7.00
C ILE A 89 -2.96 -4.26 7.43
N ASP A 90 -2.96 -4.50 8.74
CA ASP A 90 -3.47 -5.72 9.34
C ASP A 90 -5.00 -5.73 9.25
N CYS A 91 -5.56 -6.62 8.45
CA CYS A 91 -7.00 -6.75 8.24
C CYS A 91 -7.76 -7.15 9.51
N SER A 92 -7.06 -7.66 10.54
CA SER A 92 -7.63 -8.10 11.82
C SER A 92 -7.70 -6.97 12.84
N THR A 93 -6.76 -6.02 12.80
CA THR A 93 -6.63 -4.96 13.83
C THR A 93 -6.82 -3.56 13.27
N GLY A 94 -6.87 -3.38 11.95
CA GLY A 94 -6.99 -2.08 11.30
C GLY A 94 -5.75 -1.19 11.43
N GLN A 95 -4.67 -1.67 12.05
CA GLN A 95 -3.42 -0.95 12.26
C GLN A 95 -2.41 -1.25 11.15
N GLU A 96 -1.58 -0.28 10.80
CA GLU A 96 -0.41 -0.50 9.92
C GLU A 96 0.60 -1.39 10.64
N LYS A 97 0.69 -2.67 10.25
CA LYS A 97 1.53 -3.64 10.97
C LYS A 97 3.00 -3.54 10.57
N LYS A 98 3.28 -3.23 9.30
CA LYS A 98 4.65 -3.16 8.74
C LYS A 98 4.69 -2.17 7.58
N TRP A 99 5.30 -1.01 7.82
CA TRP A 99 5.87 -0.20 6.73
C TRP A 99 7.03 -0.99 6.16
N LYS A 100 7.07 -1.17 4.83
CA LYS A 100 8.35 -1.44 4.20
C LYS A 100 8.46 -0.72 2.85
N ALA A 101 9.69 -0.51 2.43
CA ALA A 101 10.02 0.18 1.20
C ALA A 101 11.04 -0.65 0.40
N SER A 102 10.97 -0.61 -0.92
CA SER A 102 11.99 -1.21 -1.78
C SER A 102 11.99 -0.57 -3.16
N SER A 103 13.09 -0.74 -3.88
CA SER A 103 13.19 -0.40 -5.29
C SER A 103 12.43 -1.41 -6.17
N ILE A 104 12.20 -1.05 -7.43
CA ILE A 104 11.69 -2.01 -8.42
C ILE A 104 12.80 -3.00 -8.79
N LEU A 105 13.95 -2.47 -9.20
CA LEU A 105 15.14 -3.25 -9.53
C LEU A 105 16.19 -3.14 -8.42
N ALA A 106 16.83 -4.25 -8.11
CA ALA A 106 18.03 -4.27 -7.26
C ALA A 106 19.27 -3.85 -8.06
N SER A 107 19.36 -4.31 -9.31
CA SER A 107 20.47 -4.01 -10.20
C SER A 107 20.03 -4.03 -11.67
N ALA A 108 20.78 -3.32 -12.52
CA ALA A 108 20.66 -3.40 -13.97
C ALA A 108 22.02 -3.12 -14.62
N GLU A 109 22.40 -3.97 -15.55
CA GLU A 109 23.59 -3.85 -16.39
C GLU A 109 23.16 -3.81 -17.86
N LEU A 110 23.84 -2.99 -18.66
CA LEU A 110 23.67 -2.95 -20.10
C LEU A 110 25.05 -3.06 -20.76
N SER A 111 25.40 -4.27 -21.20
CA SER A 111 26.69 -4.60 -21.81
C SER A 111 26.47 -5.43 -23.09
N ASN A 112 27.28 -5.18 -24.12
CA ASN A 112 27.26 -5.92 -25.40
C ASN A 112 25.88 -6.08 -26.06
N GLY A 113 24.96 -5.12 -25.86
CA GLY A 113 23.62 -5.17 -26.41
C GLY A 113 22.65 -6.12 -25.67
N VAL A 114 23.02 -6.58 -24.48
CA VAL A 114 22.17 -7.36 -23.58
C VAL A 114 21.93 -6.54 -22.31
N CYS A 115 20.69 -6.53 -21.84
CA CYS A 115 20.32 -5.96 -20.56
C CYS A 115 20.15 -7.10 -19.56
N ILE A 116 20.97 -7.08 -18.52
CA ILE A 116 20.90 -8.00 -17.39
C ILE A 116 20.31 -7.21 -16.22
N TYR A 117 19.36 -7.78 -15.49
CA TYR A 117 18.67 -7.06 -14.42
C TYR A 117 18.17 -8.00 -13.34
N GLU A 118 18.01 -7.45 -12.14
CA GLU A 118 17.54 -8.18 -10.96
C GLU A 118 16.42 -7.39 -10.33
N TYR A 119 15.30 -8.06 -10.05
CA TYR A 119 14.24 -7.48 -9.23
C TYR A 119 14.66 -7.46 -7.76
N SER A 120 14.24 -6.44 -7.03
CA SER A 120 14.36 -6.48 -5.57
C SER A 120 13.56 -7.67 -5.02
N GLN A 121 14.05 -8.32 -3.96
CA GLN A 121 13.37 -9.49 -3.42
C GLN A 121 11.92 -9.20 -3.06
N VAL A 122 11.65 -8.01 -2.51
CA VAL A 122 10.28 -7.66 -2.16
C VAL A 122 9.39 -7.40 -3.37
N MET A 123 9.94 -6.83 -4.46
CA MET A 123 9.19 -6.68 -5.71
C MET A 123 8.88 -8.05 -6.33
N LYS A 124 9.82 -9.00 -6.28
CA LYS A 124 9.57 -10.38 -6.72
C LYS A 124 8.42 -11.02 -5.94
N ASP A 125 8.49 -10.96 -4.62
CA ASP A 125 7.47 -11.55 -3.74
C ASP A 125 6.09 -10.93 -3.99
N LEU A 126 6.03 -9.63 -4.30
CA LEU A 126 4.79 -8.92 -4.61
C LEU A 126 4.22 -9.30 -5.98
N MET A 127 5.08 -9.52 -6.98
CA MET A 127 4.68 -9.77 -8.36
C MET A 127 4.40 -11.24 -8.67
N TYR A 128 4.92 -12.15 -7.86
CA TYR A 128 4.70 -13.56 -8.03
C TYR A 128 3.27 -13.94 -7.64
N GLN A 129 2.50 -14.48 -8.60
CA GLN A 129 1.12 -14.95 -8.43
C GLN A 129 0.20 -13.97 -7.69
N PRO A 130 -0.04 -12.76 -8.25
CA PRO A 130 -0.85 -11.76 -7.59
C PRO A 130 -2.32 -12.22 -7.52
N GLU A 131 -2.91 -12.17 -6.33
CA GLU A 131 -4.35 -12.45 -6.15
C GLU A 131 -5.23 -11.36 -6.79
N ILE A 132 -4.78 -10.10 -6.73
CA ILE A 132 -5.43 -8.95 -7.37
C ILE A 132 -4.46 -8.31 -8.36
N TYR A 133 -4.83 -8.33 -9.64
CA TYR A 133 -3.98 -7.88 -10.73
C TYR A 133 -4.73 -7.15 -11.84
N GLY A 134 -4.00 -6.33 -12.59
CA GLY A 134 -4.43 -5.85 -13.90
C GLY A 134 -3.85 -6.74 -14.99
N GLN A 135 -4.65 -7.06 -16.01
CA GLN A 135 -4.19 -7.72 -17.24
C GLN A 135 -3.65 -6.67 -18.20
N ILE A 136 -2.33 -6.51 -18.23
CA ILE A 136 -1.64 -5.51 -19.05
C ILE A 136 -1.22 -6.16 -20.37
N ASN A 137 -1.65 -5.58 -21.50
CA ASN A 137 -1.19 -6.00 -22.82
C ASN A 137 0.06 -5.20 -23.19
N ILE A 138 1.19 -5.89 -23.39
CA ILE A 138 2.49 -5.25 -23.65
C ILE A 138 2.54 -4.54 -25.00
N ASP A 139 1.88 -5.08 -26.03
CA ASP A 139 1.77 -4.40 -27.33
C ASP A 139 1.04 -3.07 -27.21
N LEU A 140 -0.02 -3.00 -26.40
CA LEU A 140 -0.71 -1.73 -26.12
C LEU A 140 0.17 -0.76 -25.35
N VAL A 141 0.90 -1.23 -24.33
CA VAL A 141 1.84 -0.41 -23.53
C VAL A 141 2.85 0.31 -24.44
N SER A 142 3.36 -0.38 -25.46
CA SER A 142 4.32 0.18 -26.42
C SER A 142 3.75 1.40 -27.18
N LYS A 143 2.43 1.43 -27.43
CA LYS A 143 1.75 2.45 -28.24
C LYS A 143 1.41 3.73 -27.49
N PHE A 144 1.37 3.71 -26.16
CA PHE A 144 1.12 4.92 -25.36
C PHE A 144 2.25 5.94 -25.51
N LYS A 145 1.89 7.21 -25.68
CA LYS A 145 2.79 8.37 -25.84
C LYS A 145 2.73 9.32 -24.63
N SER A 146 1.71 9.24 -23.79
CA SER A 146 1.65 9.98 -22.51
C SER A 146 1.80 9.06 -21.31
N GLY A 147 2.58 9.52 -20.32
CA GLY A 147 2.64 8.89 -19.00
C GLY A 147 1.27 8.86 -18.32
N TYR A 148 0.44 9.89 -18.54
CA TYR A 148 -0.90 9.96 -17.98
C TYR A 148 -1.86 8.95 -18.63
N GLY A 149 -1.79 8.75 -19.95
CA GLY A 149 -2.64 7.76 -20.61
C GLY A 149 -2.26 6.34 -20.22
N LEU A 150 -0.97 6.02 -20.15
CA LEU A 150 -0.52 4.71 -19.66
C LEU A 150 -0.92 4.48 -18.20
N ALA A 151 -0.73 5.48 -17.33
CA ALA A 151 -1.15 5.38 -15.94
C ALA A 151 -2.66 5.16 -15.81
N LEU A 152 -3.48 5.89 -16.57
CA LEU A 152 -4.94 5.73 -16.53
C LEU A 152 -5.36 4.36 -17.05
N TYR A 153 -4.76 3.90 -18.15
CA TYR A 153 -4.98 2.55 -18.68
C TYR A 153 -4.71 1.48 -17.62
N GLU A 154 -3.53 1.52 -16.98
CA GLU A 154 -3.16 0.54 -15.95
C GLU A 154 -4.14 0.55 -14.77
N ASN A 155 -4.63 1.73 -14.37
CA ASN A 155 -5.59 1.86 -13.28
C ASN A 155 -7.01 1.39 -13.67
N CYS A 156 -7.41 1.53 -14.93
CA CYS A 156 -8.77 1.20 -15.40
C CYS A 156 -8.91 -0.23 -15.93
N ILE A 157 -7.87 -0.84 -16.51
CA ILE A 157 -7.98 -2.11 -17.24
C ILE A 157 -8.42 -3.28 -16.37
N ARG A 158 -8.13 -3.25 -15.06
CA ARG A 158 -8.59 -4.28 -14.11
C ARG A 158 -10.12 -4.32 -13.97
N TYR A 159 -10.80 -3.25 -14.35
CA TYR A 159 -12.26 -3.17 -14.33
C TYR A 159 -12.88 -3.56 -15.67
N LYS A 160 -12.09 -4.06 -16.64
CA LYS A 160 -12.64 -4.62 -17.88
C LYS A 160 -13.61 -5.76 -17.54
N GLY A 161 -14.84 -5.65 -18.02
CA GLY A 161 -15.95 -6.56 -17.66
C GLY A 161 -16.85 -6.04 -16.53
N LEU A 162 -16.41 -5.01 -15.80
CA LEU A 162 -17.25 -4.23 -14.88
C LEU A 162 -17.73 -2.95 -15.56
N MET A 163 -18.87 -2.41 -15.10
CA MET A 163 -19.45 -1.20 -15.70
C MET A 163 -18.71 0.09 -15.34
N GLN A 164 -17.99 0.12 -14.21
CA GLN A 164 -17.36 1.33 -13.70
C GLN A 164 -16.26 1.03 -12.69
N THR A 165 -15.33 1.97 -12.55
CA THR A 165 -14.42 2.05 -11.41
C THR A 165 -15.18 2.53 -10.16
N PRO A 166 -14.65 2.28 -8.96
CA PRO A 166 -15.12 2.97 -7.77
C PRO A 166 -14.84 4.48 -7.83
N TRP A 167 -15.43 5.21 -6.90
CA TRP A 167 -15.14 6.62 -6.68
C TRP A 167 -13.78 6.80 -6.01
N PHE A 168 -12.90 7.54 -6.67
CA PHE A 168 -11.64 7.99 -6.11
C PHE A 168 -11.77 9.42 -5.60
N PRO A 169 -11.38 9.72 -4.35
CA PRO A 169 -11.11 11.10 -3.94
C PRO A 169 -10.11 11.75 -4.91
N ILE A 170 -10.35 13.01 -5.27
CA ILE A 170 -9.56 13.69 -6.31
C ILE A 170 -8.06 13.68 -6.00
N GLU A 171 -7.67 13.83 -4.73
CA GLU A 171 -6.27 13.79 -4.30
C GLU A 171 -5.63 12.41 -4.47
N ILE A 172 -6.38 11.33 -4.22
CA ILE A 172 -5.90 9.97 -4.45
C ILE A 172 -5.73 9.73 -5.95
N PHE A 173 -6.69 10.16 -6.76
CA PHE A 173 -6.59 10.01 -8.21
C PHE A 173 -5.40 10.80 -8.79
N ARG A 174 -5.14 12.01 -8.30
CA ARG A 174 -3.95 12.79 -8.67
C ARG A 174 -2.66 12.04 -8.38
N LYS A 175 -2.56 11.41 -7.20
CA LYS A 175 -1.44 10.54 -6.85
C LYS A 175 -1.33 9.34 -7.79
N LEU A 176 -2.42 8.63 -8.12
CA LEU A 176 -2.39 7.50 -9.06
C LEU A 176 -1.90 7.90 -10.46
N MET A 177 -2.22 9.12 -10.89
CA MET A 177 -1.80 9.69 -12.16
C MET A 177 -0.39 10.28 -12.15
N GLY A 178 0.35 10.21 -11.03
CA GLY A 178 1.70 10.78 -10.92
C GLY A 178 1.73 12.31 -10.84
N VAL A 179 0.65 12.92 -10.35
CA VAL A 179 0.53 14.37 -10.16
C VAL A 179 0.70 14.70 -8.68
N PHE A 180 1.90 15.11 -8.30
CA PHE A 180 2.25 15.51 -6.92
C PHE A 180 1.91 16.97 -6.62
N ASP A 181 2.04 17.32 -5.34
CA ASP A 181 1.69 18.62 -4.80
C ASP A 181 2.37 19.77 -5.57
N GLY A 182 1.60 20.83 -5.83
CA GLY A 182 2.08 22.01 -6.57
C GLY A 182 1.77 22.00 -8.07
N LYS A 183 1.58 20.84 -8.72
CA LYS A 183 1.24 20.79 -10.16
C LYS A 183 -0.26 20.82 -10.39
N TYR A 184 -0.74 21.63 -11.33
CA TYR A 184 -2.16 21.67 -11.73
C TYR A 184 -3.13 21.79 -10.55
N GLN A 185 -2.85 22.74 -9.65
CA GLN A 185 -3.67 23.01 -8.45
C GLN A 185 -5.12 23.35 -8.84
N VAL A 186 -5.30 24.07 -9.95
CA VAL A 186 -6.62 24.40 -10.49
C VAL A 186 -7.17 23.19 -11.25
N PHE A 187 -8.38 22.75 -10.88
CA PHE A 187 -9.01 21.58 -11.51
C PHE A 187 -9.15 21.72 -13.03
N LYS A 188 -9.36 22.94 -13.55
CA LYS A 188 -9.41 23.21 -15.00
C LYS A 188 -8.11 22.79 -15.71
N ASP A 189 -6.96 23.10 -15.12
CA ASP A 189 -5.66 22.71 -15.66
C ASP A 189 -5.41 21.21 -15.52
N PHE A 190 -5.78 20.64 -14.37
CA PHE A 190 -5.71 19.20 -14.15
C PHE A 190 -6.55 18.44 -15.18
N LYS A 191 -7.79 18.88 -15.40
CA LYS A 191 -8.69 18.30 -16.39
C LYS A 191 -8.05 18.35 -17.78
N LYS A 192 -7.63 19.54 -18.22
CA LYS A 192 -7.09 19.74 -19.57
C LYS A 192 -5.78 18.97 -19.83
N ARG A 193 -4.86 18.96 -18.87
CA ARG A 193 -3.48 18.48 -19.07
C ARG A 193 -3.25 17.04 -18.63
N VAL A 194 -4.13 16.49 -17.80
CA VAL A 194 -3.99 15.14 -17.23
C VAL A 194 -5.18 14.28 -17.58
N LEU A 195 -6.39 14.67 -17.16
CA LEU A 195 -7.58 13.83 -17.32
C LEU A 195 -7.96 13.65 -18.80
N ASP A 196 -8.14 14.75 -19.53
CA ASP A 196 -8.57 14.71 -20.93
C ASP A 196 -7.50 14.06 -21.80
N VAL A 197 -6.21 14.35 -21.53
CA VAL A 197 -5.08 13.70 -22.22
C VAL A 197 -5.10 12.19 -22.00
N GLY A 198 -5.28 11.75 -20.74
CA GLY A 198 -5.32 10.34 -20.40
C GLY A 198 -6.52 9.64 -21.02
N VAL A 199 -7.72 10.18 -20.87
CA VAL A 199 -8.96 9.60 -21.39
C VAL A 199 -8.93 9.48 -22.91
N ASN A 200 -8.51 10.54 -23.60
CA ASN A 200 -8.43 10.52 -25.06
C ASN A 200 -7.43 9.47 -25.55
N GLU A 201 -6.26 9.37 -24.90
CA GLU A 201 -5.26 8.40 -25.30
C GLU A 201 -5.70 6.95 -25.01
N VAL A 202 -6.28 6.67 -23.84
CA VAL A 202 -6.82 5.34 -23.50
C VAL A 202 -7.87 4.92 -24.53
N ASN A 203 -8.82 5.79 -24.82
CA ASN A 203 -9.87 5.51 -25.80
C ASN A 203 -9.30 5.36 -27.23
N THR A 204 -8.19 6.02 -27.56
CA THR A 204 -7.60 5.90 -28.90
C THR A 204 -6.76 4.62 -29.05
N VAL A 205 -5.97 4.27 -28.04
CA VAL A 205 -4.92 3.24 -28.12
C VAL A 205 -5.40 1.89 -27.65
N SER A 206 -6.26 1.85 -26.64
CA SER A 206 -6.68 0.62 -25.98
C SER A 206 -8.07 0.18 -26.44
N PRO A 207 -8.41 -1.11 -26.31
CA PRO A 207 -9.74 -1.56 -26.63
C PRO A 207 -10.77 -0.99 -25.66
N ILE A 208 -10.43 -0.66 -24.41
CA ILE A 208 -11.42 -0.15 -23.44
C ILE A 208 -11.86 1.28 -23.78
N ARG A 209 -13.15 1.55 -23.55
CA ARG A 209 -13.74 2.89 -23.68
C ARG A 209 -14.10 3.39 -22.29
N ILE A 210 -13.47 4.49 -21.89
CA ILE A 210 -13.65 5.08 -20.58
C ILE A 210 -14.29 6.47 -20.68
N VAL A 211 -15.25 6.73 -19.80
CA VAL A 211 -15.90 8.03 -19.67
C VAL A 211 -15.78 8.51 -18.22
N PRO A 212 -15.16 9.68 -17.96
CA PRO A 212 -15.02 10.19 -16.61
C PRO A 212 -16.35 10.74 -16.08
N GLU A 213 -16.67 10.41 -14.83
CA GLU A 213 -17.75 11.02 -14.05
C GLU A 213 -17.18 11.74 -12.84
N LEU A 214 -17.71 12.93 -12.56
CA LEU A 214 -17.22 13.82 -11.51
C LEU A 214 -18.30 14.06 -10.46
N GLU A 215 -17.96 13.85 -9.20
CA GLU A 215 -18.80 14.25 -8.07
C GLU A 215 -18.37 15.66 -7.63
N ARG A 216 -19.35 16.53 -7.40
CA ARG A 216 -19.11 17.92 -6.96
C ARG A 216 -19.81 18.20 -5.64
N VAL A 217 -19.13 18.91 -4.76
CA VAL A 217 -19.68 19.47 -3.53
C VAL A 217 -19.33 20.95 -3.49
N ASN A 218 -20.33 21.82 -3.33
CA ASN A 218 -20.15 23.28 -3.36
C ASN A 218 -19.36 23.74 -4.60
N GLN A 219 -19.74 23.22 -5.77
CA GLN A 219 -19.13 23.46 -7.10
C GLN A 219 -17.68 22.95 -7.28
N LYS A 220 -17.00 22.50 -6.21
CA LYS A 220 -15.67 21.88 -6.27
C LYS A 220 -15.79 20.39 -6.56
N VAL A 221 -14.91 19.88 -7.42
CA VAL A 221 -14.83 18.44 -7.72
C VAL A 221 -14.16 17.74 -6.55
N THR A 222 -14.86 16.78 -5.94
CA THR A 222 -14.40 16.04 -4.76
C THR A 222 -13.95 14.62 -5.11
N LYS A 223 -14.64 13.98 -6.06
CA LYS A 223 -14.33 12.62 -6.50
C LYS A 223 -14.47 12.46 -8.00
N ILE A 224 -13.81 11.43 -8.51
CA ILE A 224 -13.87 11.00 -9.90
C ILE A 224 -14.03 9.48 -9.96
N ARG A 225 -14.80 9.00 -10.94
CA ARG A 225 -14.81 7.59 -11.36
C ARG A 225 -14.82 7.51 -12.89
N PHE A 226 -14.59 6.33 -13.44
CA PHE A 226 -14.67 6.07 -14.86
C PHE A 226 -15.70 5.00 -15.13
N LYS A 227 -16.64 5.28 -16.02
CA LYS A 227 -17.50 4.26 -16.61
C LYS A 227 -16.74 3.57 -17.73
N LEU A 228 -16.87 2.26 -17.81
CA LEU A 228 -16.31 1.45 -18.89
C LEU A 228 -17.46 1.05 -19.81
N GLU A 229 -17.44 1.50 -21.06
CA GLU A 229 -18.44 1.11 -22.04
C GLU A 229 -18.14 -0.30 -22.55
N LYS A 230 -19.19 -1.08 -22.80
CA LYS A 230 -19.06 -2.39 -23.46
C LYS A 230 -18.67 -2.12 -24.91
N ASN A 231 -17.50 -2.56 -25.34
CA ASN A 231 -17.15 -2.51 -26.76
C ASN A 231 -17.98 -3.56 -27.50
N ILE A 232 -18.73 -3.09 -28.48
CA ILE A 232 -19.56 -3.92 -29.38
C ILE A 232 -18.69 -4.48 -30.54
N ASP A 233 -17.42 -4.05 -30.65
CA ASP A 233 -16.56 -4.28 -31.82
C ASP A 233 -15.66 -5.55 -31.77
N GLU A 234 -16.01 -6.55 -30.96
CA GLU A 234 -15.59 -7.92 -31.27
C GLU A 234 -16.64 -8.49 -32.23
N SER A 235 -16.24 -8.72 -33.49
CA SER A 235 -17.04 -9.26 -34.59
C SER A 235 -18.13 -10.26 -34.14
N PRO A 236 -19.35 -10.20 -34.73
CA PRO A 236 -20.57 -10.71 -34.14
C PRO A 236 -20.58 -12.25 -34.08
N ILE A 237 -20.02 -12.80 -33.01
CA ILE A 237 -20.44 -14.10 -32.51
C ILE A 237 -21.76 -13.83 -31.78
N GLN A 238 -22.85 -13.76 -32.54
CA GLN A 238 -24.25 -13.77 -32.07
C GLN A 238 -24.45 -13.34 -30.60
N ILE A 239 -24.08 -12.10 -30.24
CA ILE A 239 -24.38 -11.54 -28.92
C ILE A 239 -25.79 -10.95 -28.97
N ASN A 240 -26.75 -11.79 -29.34
CA ASN A 240 -28.13 -11.59 -28.91
C ASN A 240 -28.38 -12.69 -27.89
N ASN A 241 -28.32 -12.31 -26.61
CA ASN A 241 -28.55 -13.12 -25.41
C ASN A 241 -27.33 -13.79 -24.77
N LEU A 242 -26.31 -13.03 -24.36
CA LEU A 242 -25.57 -13.45 -23.16
C LEU A 242 -26.52 -13.26 -21.98
N SER A 243 -26.95 -14.39 -21.40
CA SER A 243 -27.75 -14.37 -20.17
C SER A 243 -27.02 -13.56 -19.10
N ILE A 244 -27.78 -12.83 -18.28
CA ILE A 244 -27.35 -12.15 -17.06
C ILE A 244 -26.43 -13.04 -16.18
N ASP A 245 -26.54 -14.36 -16.32
CA ASP A 245 -25.72 -15.37 -15.66
C ASP A 245 -24.27 -15.44 -16.20
N GLU A 246 -24.07 -15.33 -17.51
CA GLU A 246 -22.73 -15.39 -18.11
C GLU A 246 -21.90 -14.14 -17.77
N GLU A 247 -22.54 -12.98 -17.62
CA GLU A 247 -21.86 -11.77 -17.12
C GLU A 247 -21.36 -11.94 -15.68
N LEU A 248 -22.18 -12.55 -14.81
CA LEU A 248 -21.78 -12.79 -13.42
C LEU A 248 -20.63 -13.80 -13.33
N LYS A 249 -20.68 -14.88 -14.12
CA LYS A 249 -19.57 -15.85 -14.19
C LYS A 249 -18.27 -15.17 -14.61
N GLN A 250 -18.30 -14.32 -15.63
CA GLN A 250 -17.10 -13.61 -16.10
C GLN A 250 -16.52 -12.70 -15.02
N ILE A 251 -17.35 -12.01 -14.23
CA ILE A 251 -16.89 -11.19 -13.10
C ILE A 251 -16.24 -12.06 -12.02
N LEU A 252 -16.86 -13.20 -11.68
CA LEU A 252 -16.30 -14.13 -10.68
C LEU A 252 -14.92 -14.65 -11.09
N ILE A 253 -14.72 -14.97 -12.37
CA ILE A 253 -13.43 -15.44 -12.89
C ILE A 253 -12.42 -14.31 -12.96
N SER A 254 -12.75 -13.22 -13.66
CA SER A 254 -11.80 -12.16 -14.02
C SER A 254 -11.45 -11.25 -12.85
N THR A 255 -12.44 -10.89 -12.02
CA THR A 255 -12.28 -9.93 -10.92
C THR A 255 -11.99 -10.63 -9.62
N PHE A 256 -12.74 -11.68 -9.28
CA PHE A 256 -12.63 -12.36 -7.98
C PHE A 256 -11.69 -13.58 -8.01
N GLY A 257 -11.27 -14.04 -9.19
CA GLY A 257 -10.33 -15.15 -9.34
C GLY A 257 -10.92 -16.52 -9.03
N PHE A 258 -12.23 -16.71 -9.18
CA PHE A 258 -12.88 -18.01 -8.96
C PHE A 258 -12.47 -19.04 -10.02
N SER A 259 -12.30 -20.30 -9.61
CA SER A 259 -12.24 -21.44 -10.53
C SER A 259 -13.65 -21.88 -10.95
N ALA A 260 -13.76 -22.64 -12.05
CA ALA A 260 -15.05 -23.19 -12.51
C ALA A 260 -15.76 -23.98 -11.40
N GLN A 261 -15.02 -24.81 -10.67
CA GLN A 261 -15.56 -25.59 -9.54
C GLN A 261 -16.11 -24.70 -8.42
N MET A 262 -15.40 -23.62 -8.06
CA MET A 262 -15.87 -22.69 -7.03
C MET A 262 -17.15 -21.96 -7.45
N ILE A 263 -17.31 -21.67 -8.75
CA ILE A 263 -18.53 -21.04 -9.27
C ILE A 263 -19.71 -21.98 -9.12
N ASP A 264 -19.56 -23.25 -9.54
CA ASP A 264 -20.62 -24.25 -9.43
C ASP A 264 -21.03 -24.49 -7.97
N GLU A 265 -20.06 -24.63 -7.07
CA GLU A 265 -20.31 -24.76 -5.62
C GLU A 265 -21.03 -23.53 -5.05
N THR A 266 -20.64 -22.32 -5.48
CA THR A 266 -21.24 -21.07 -4.99
C THR A 266 -22.64 -20.87 -5.54
N TYR A 267 -22.90 -21.21 -6.80
CA TYR A 267 -24.22 -21.12 -7.44
C TYR A 267 -25.20 -22.16 -6.88
N THR A 268 -24.69 -23.32 -6.47
CA THR A 268 -25.50 -24.35 -5.79
C THR A 268 -25.90 -23.89 -4.39
N LYS A 269 -24.99 -23.19 -3.69
CA LYS A 269 -25.17 -22.80 -2.29
C LYS A 269 -25.91 -21.46 -2.11
N TYR A 270 -25.73 -20.52 -3.03
CA TYR A 270 -26.26 -19.16 -2.94
C TYR A 270 -26.99 -18.78 -4.23
N GLY A 271 -28.11 -18.08 -4.11
CA GLY A 271 -28.83 -17.58 -5.28
C GLY A 271 -28.00 -16.57 -6.08
N ARG A 272 -28.11 -16.62 -7.41
CA ARG A 272 -27.37 -15.74 -8.35
C ARG A 272 -27.50 -14.25 -8.01
N GLU A 273 -28.69 -13.82 -7.62
CA GLU A 273 -29.00 -12.41 -7.37
C GLU A 273 -28.36 -11.94 -6.07
N TYR A 274 -28.29 -12.84 -5.10
CA TYR A 274 -27.58 -12.63 -3.84
C TYR A 274 -26.06 -12.55 -4.07
N ILE A 275 -25.51 -13.39 -4.96
CA ILE A 275 -24.11 -13.32 -5.34
C ILE A 275 -23.79 -12.00 -6.02
N ARG A 276 -24.65 -11.57 -6.97
CA ARG A 276 -24.51 -10.27 -7.64
C ARG A 276 -24.53 -9.12 -6.64
N GLU A 277 -25.46 -9.13 -5.70
CA GLU A 277 -25.54 -8.11 -4.64
C GLU A 277 -24.21 -8.02 -3.86
N LYS A 278 -23.65 -9.16 -3.41
CA LYS A 278 -22.39 -9.14 -2.64
C LYS A 278 -21.20 -8.73 -3.48
N VAL A 279 -21.14 -9.14 -4.74
CA VAL A 279 -20.15 -8.68 -5.72
C VAL A 279 -20.19 -7.15 -5.84
N GLU A 280 -21.39 -6.57 -5.96
CA GLU A 280 -21.56 -5.13 -6.08
C GLU A 280 -21.13 -4.39 -4.80
N ILE A 281 -21.51 -4.90 -3.63
CA ILE A 281 -21.11 -4.35 -2.33
C ILE A 281 -19.58 -4.31 -2.20
N ILE A 282 -18.91 -5.42 -2.52
CA ILE A 282 -17.46 -5.55 -2.37
C ILE A 282 -16.73 -4.64 -3.35
N THR A 283 -17.13 -4.65 -4.63
CA THR A 283 -16.47 -3.82 -5.67
C THR A 283 -16.62 -2.32 -5.41
N GLN A 284 -17.67 -1.89 -4.70
CA GLN A 284 -17.87 -0.50 -4.28
C GLN A 284 -17.21 -0.13 -2.95
N SER A 285 -16.67 -1.10 -2.19
CA SER A 285 -16.08 -0.87 -0.87
C SER A 285 -14.70 -0.19 -0.93
N GLU A 286 -14.38 0.67 0.05
CA GLU A 286 -13.09 1.37 0.14
C GLU A 286 -11.89 0.40 0.19
N ASN A 287 -12.05 -0.75 0.85
CA ASN A 287 -11.02 -1.78 0.94
C ASN A 287 -10.71 -2.40 -0.42
N PHE A 288 -11.71 -2.55 -1.29
CA PHE A 288 -11.50 -3.00 -2.67
C PHE A 288 -10.81 -1.92 -3.52
N VAL A 289 -11.24 -0.66 -3.40
CA VAL A 289 -10.63 0.48 -4.12
C VAL A 289 -9.14 0.58 -3.83
N THR A 290 -8.80 0.56 -2.55
CA THR A 290 -7.44 0.76 -2.03
C THR A 290 -6.57 -0.49 -2.12
N GLY A 291 -7.11 -1.63 -2.59
CA GLY A 291 -6.34 -2.88 -2.72
C GLY A 291 -5.99 -3.53 -1.38
N LYS A 292 -6.76 -3.26 -0.33
CA LYS A 292 -6.54 -3.80 1.02
C LYS A 292 -7.10 -5.22 1.22
N ILE A 293 -7.97 -5.67 0.32
CA ILE A 293 -8.54 -7.02 0.39
C ILE A 293 -7.50 -8.00 -0.12
N ARG A 294 -7.19 -9.03 0.67
CA ARG A 294 -6.39 -10.19 0.25
C ARG A 294 -7.35 -11.33 -0.08
N GLY A 295 -7.12 -12.02 -1.19
CA GLY A 295 -7.91 -13.16 -1.65
C GLY A 295 -9.36 -12.79 -1.91
N LEU A 296 -9.64 -12.15 -3.06
CA LEU A 296 -11.00 -11.72 -3.42
C LEU A 296 -12.01 -12.87 -3.43
N ALA A 297 -11.58 -14.07 -3.88
CA ALA A 297 -12.43 -15.25 -3.86
C ALA A 297 -12.90 -15.61 -2.44
N GLY A 298 -11.94 -15.71 -1.50
CA GLY A 298 -12.25 -16.00 -0.10
C GLY A 298 -13.08 -14.90 0.55
N TYR A 299 -12.80 -13.65 0.22
CA TYR A 299 -13.54 -12.49 0.74
C TYR A 299 -14.99 -12.47 0.26
N LEU A 300 -15.25 -12.80 -1.01
CA LEU A 300 -16.63 -12.93 -1.51
C LEU A 300 -17.36 -14.09 -0.84
N ILE A 301 -16.70 -15.23 -0.64
CA ILE A 301 -17.29 -16.37 0.09
C ILE A 301 -17.62 -15.99 1.54
N GLU A 302 -16.74 -15.26 2.23
CA GLU A 302 -17.00 -14.71 3.56
C GLU A 302 -18.18 -13.75 3.56
N ALA A 303 -18.26 -12.84 2.57
CA ALA A 303 -19.35 -11.89 2.44
C ALA A 303 -20.70 -12.57 2.18
N LEU A 304 -20.71 -13.66 1.41
CA LEU A 304 -21.88 -14.51 1.18
C LEU A 304 -22.28 -15.29 2.44
N LYS A 305 -21.31 -15.77 3.22
CA LYS A 305 -21.57 -16.48 4.50
C LYS A 305 -22.11 -15.55 5.59
N LYS A 306 -21.56 -14.34 5.71
CA LYS A 306 -21.84 -13.38 6.78
C LYS A 306 -22.89 -12.34 6.40
N ASP A 307 -23.54 -12.50 5.24
CA ASP A 307 -24.55 -11.59 4.69
C ASP A 307 -24.15 -10.12 4.77
N TYR A 308 -23.04 -9.76 4.13
CA TYR A 308 -22.56 -8.37 4.13
C TYR A 308 -23.62 -7.46 3.51
N LYS A 309 -24.12 -6.49 4.28
CA LYS A 309 -25.16 -5.56 3.81
C LYS A 309 -24.53 -4.24 3.36
N LEU A 310 -25.20 -3.57 2.42
CA LEU A 310 -24.98 -2.15 2.16
C LEU A 310 -25.24 -1.37 3.45
N SER A 311 -24.17 -1.00 4.14
CA SER A 311 -24.26 -0.01 5.19
C SER A 311 -24.68 1.31 4.54
N ARG A 312 -25.94 1.71 4.72
CA ARG A 312 -26.37 3.10 4.48
C ARG A 312 -25.68 3.97 5.55
N SER A 313 -24.39 4.23 5.39
CA SER A 313 -23.68 5.08 6.33
C SER A 313 -23.75 6.53 5.88
N SER A 314 -24.64 7.29 6.50
CA SER A 314 -24.45 8.73 6.69
C SER A 314 -23.07 8.91 7.33
N LYS A 315 -22.10 9.35 6.53
CA LYS A 315 -20.71 9.64 6.94
C LYS A 315 -20.59 10.46 8.22
N ALA A 316 -21.64 11.21 8.59
CA ALA A 316 -21.73 11.97 9.83
C ALA A 316 -21.69 11.09 11.10
N VAL A 317 -22.44 10.00 11.17
CA VAL A 317 -22.54 9.19 12.41
C VAL A 317 -21.29 8.34 12.65
N ILE A 318 -20.65 7.85 11.57
CA ILE A 318 -19.37 7.13 11.69
C ILE A 318 -18.25 8.11 12.02
N ASN A 319 -18.21 9.31 11.43
CA ASN A 319 -17.23 10.31 11.85
C ASN A 319 -17.49 10.83 13.26
N GLU A 320 -18.73 10.93 13.72
CA GLU A 320 -19.03 11.30 15.11
C GLU A 320 -18.69 10.19 16.07
N ARG A 321 -19.06 8.93 15.81
CA ARG A 321 -18.66 7.79 16.65
C ARG A 321 -17.15 7.58 16.64
N ARG A 322 -16.49 7.77 15.50
CA ARG A 322 -15.02 7.71 15.37
C ARG A 322 -14.38 8.89 16.10
N LYS A 323 -14.87 10.12 15.95
CA LYS A 323 -14.39 11.28 16.72
C LYS A 323 -14.63 11.14 18.22
N ILE A 324 -15.78 10.59 18.64
CA ILE A 324 -16.10 10.34 20.04
C ILE A 324 -15.22 9.21 20.58
N SER A 325 -14.99 8.15 19.80
CA SER A 325 -14.09 7.05 20.18
C SER A 325 -12.63 7.52 20.25
N GLU A 326 -12.16 8.28 19.25
CA GLU A 326 -10.83 8.87 19.18
C GLU A 326 -10.63 9.91 20.28
N ALA A 327 -11.64 10.74 20.59
CA ALA A 327 -11.59 11.69 21.68
C ALA A 327 -11.59 10.99 23.05
N LYS A 328 -12.41 9.94 23.24
CA LYS A 328 -12.40 9.14 24.47
C LYS A 328 -11.09 8.37 24.65
N GLU A 329 -10.52 7.84 23.57
CA GLU A 329 -9.25 7.13 23.61
C GLU A 329 -8.08 8.09 23.83
N LYS A 330 -8.14 9.31 23.25
CA LYS A 330 -7.19 10.39 23.51
C LYS A 330 -7.29 10.89 24.94
N GLU A 331 -8.49 11.13 25.46
CA GLU A 331 -8.71 11.55 26.86
C GLU A 331 -8.24 10.46 27.83
N LYS A 332 -8.48 9.18 27.51
CA LYS A 332 -7.97 8.05 28.30
C LYS A 332 -6.44 7.98 28.27
N LYS A 333 -5.81 8.23 27.12
CA LYS A 333 -4.34 8.30 26.99
C LYS A 333 -3.76 9.50 27.72
N GLU A 334 -4.36 10.68 27.59
CA GLU A 334 -3.94 11.91 28.28
C GLU A 334 -4.07 11.73 29.81
N LYS A 335 -5.17 11.13 30.31
CA LYS A 335 -5.31 10.77 31.73
C LYS A 335 -4.28 9.74 32.19
N LEU A 336 -3.99 8.73 31.37
CA LEU A 336 -2.99 7.70 31.70
C LEU A 336 -1.56 8.29 31.71
N GLU A 337 -1.25 9.17 30.77
CA GLU A 337 0.02 9.91 30.72
C GLU A 337 0.15 10.84 31.93
N GLU A 338 -0.90 11.58 32.30
CA GLU A 338 -0.90 12.43 33.49
C GLU A 338 -0.71 11.62 34.78
N GLN A 339 -1.42 10.49 34.92
CA GLN A 339 -1.24 9.56 36.04
C GLN A 339 0.17 8.97 36.09
N SER A 340 0.73 8.59 34.94
CA SER A 340 2.11 8.10 34.82
C SER A 340 3.10 9.17 35.27
N GLU A 341 2.90 10.42 34.87
CA GLU A 341 3.80 11.52 35.20
C GLU A 341 3.73 11.88 36.69
N ARG A 342 2.52 11.91 37.29
CA ARG A 342 2.34 12.08 38.74
C ARG A 342 3.00 10.96 39.53
N TYR A 343 2.86 9.71 39.08
CA TYR A 343 3.51 8.57 39.71
C TYR A 343 5.04 8.67 39.63
N LYS A 344 5.60 9.04 38.46
CA LYS A 344 7.04 9.31 38.32
C LYS A 344 7.51 10.40 39.29
N GLN A 345 6.75 11.49 39.45
CA GLN A 345 7.07 12.55 40.41
C GLN A 345 7.04 12.04 41.85
N TYR A 346 6.05 11.24 42.24
CA TYR A 346 5.98 10.59 43.56
C TYR A 346 7.21 9.72 43.83
N VAL A 347 7.55 8.83 42.88
CA VAL A 347 8.71 7.94 42.99
C VAL A 347 10.01 8.76 43.10
N ASN A 348 10.19 9.76 42.23
CA ASN A 348 11.36 10.62 42.26
C ASN A 348 11.48 11.38 43.59
N LYS A 349 10.36 11.87 44.14
CA LYS A 349 10.36 12.54 45.45
C LYS A 349 10.82 11.61 46.57
N LYS A 350 10.31 10.38 46.61
CA LYS A 350 10.71 9.36 47.58
C LYS A 350 12.21 9.04 47.50
N ILE A 351 12.71 8.84 46.28
CA ILE A 351 14.14 8.56 46.03
C ILE A 351 15.01 9.75 46.43
N ASN A 352 14.63 10.98 46.06
CA ASN A 352 15.39 12.17 46.43
C ASN A 352 15.44 12.37 47.95
N THR A 353 14.32 12.18 48.67
CA THR A 353 14.31 12.24 50.13
C THR A 353 15.19 11.18 50.78
N TYR A 354 15.31 9.99 50.18
CA TYR A 354 16.28 8.99 50.62
C TYR A 354 17.72 9.47 50.40
N LEU A 355 18.03 9.97 49.20
CA LEU A 355 19.38 10.47 48.87
C LEU A 355 19.83 11.63 49.76
N GLU A 356 18.91 12.52 50.16
CA GLU A 356 19.19 13.64 51.07
C GLU A 356 19.57 13.19 52.49
N LYS A 357 19.08 12.02 52.92
CA LYS A 357 19.35 11.47 54.27
C LYS A 357 20.66 10.70 54.35
N LEU A 358 21.30 10.41 53.22
CA LEU A 358 22.54 9.65 53.20
C LEU A 358 23.72 10.50 53.67
N THR A 359 24.58 9.90 54.48
CA THR A 359 25.89 10.46 54.81
C THR A 359 26.84 10.36 53.60
N GLU A 360 27.91 11.17 53.59
CA GLU A 360 28.90 11.16 52.49
C GLU A 360 29.53 9.78 52.26
N HIS A 361 29.76 9.00 53.32
CA HIS A 361 30.24 7.63 53.20
C HIS A 361 29.23 6.72 52.50
N GLN A 362 27.94 6.85 52.83
CA GLN A 362 26.87 6.05 52.22
C GLN A 362 26.61 6.44 50.75
N LYS A 363 26.71 7.72 50.41
CA LYS A 363 26.62 8.18 49.01
C LYS A 363 27.74 7.61 48.16
N SER A 364 28.97 7.60 48.67
CA SER A 364 30.13 7.00 47.99
C SER A 364 29.94 5.51 47.75
N ALA A 365 29.44 4.76 48.76
CA ALA A 365 29.13 3.35 48.61
C ALA A 365 28.03 3.09 47.55
N LEU A 366 26.97 3.89 47.54
CA LEU A 366 25.87 3.77 46.56
C LEU A 366 26.35 4.04 45.13
N ASN A 367 27.18 5.05 44.92
CA ASN A 367 27.74 5.36 43.61
C ASN A 367 28.66 4.24 43.10
N ASN A 368 29.48 3.64 43.98
CA ASN A 368 30.33 2.51 43.62
C ASN A 368 29.51 1.28 43.20
N ASP A 369 28.37 1.03 43.84
CA ASP A 369 27.48 -0.07 43.45
C ASP A 369 26.78 0.21 42.12
N PHE A 370 26.39 1.46 41.88
CA PHE A 370 25.82 1.85 40.59
C PHE A 370 26.83 1.77 39.44
N ASP A 371 28.10 2.11 39.69
CA ASP A 371 29.18 1.97 38.72
C ASP A 371 29.38 0.51 38.30
N LYS A 372 29.21 -0.45 39.22
CA LYS A 372 29.22 -1.88 38.89
C LYS A 372 28.01 -2.26 38.04
N PHE A 373 26.81 -1.83 38.41
CA PHE A 373 25.59 -2.06 37.63
C PHE A 373 25.73 -1.55 36.19
N MET A 374 26.30 -0.36 36.00
CA MET A 374 26.50 0.23 34.68
C MET A 374 27.46 -0.57 33.79
N LYS A 375 28.36 -1.38 34.36
CA LYS A 375 29.26 -2.28 33.59
C LYS A 375 28.52 -3.43 32.90
N GLU A 376 27.30 -3.74 33.32
CA GLU A 376 26.48 -4.81 32.74
C GLU A 376 25.45 -4.29 31.71
N GLN A 377 25.24 -2.97 31.64
CA GLN A 377 24.24 -2.33 30.77
C GLN A 377 24.66 -2.22 29.29
N SER A 378 23.74 -1.78 28.42
CA SER A 378 23.99 -1.62 26.98
C SER A 378 25.12 -0.61 26.66
N SER A 379 25.75 -0.76 25.49
CA SER A 379 26.86 0.09 25.04
C SER A 379 26.49 1.58 24.95
N ILE A 380 25.23 1.88 24.58
CA ILE A 380 24.69 3.25 24.52
C ILE A 380 24.63 3.88 25.92
N LEU A 381 24.04 3.19 26.90
CA LEU A 381 23.88 3.71 28.27
C LEU A 381 25.23 3.89 28.96
N LYS A 382 26.15 2.95 28.76
CA LYS A 382 27.54 3.05 29.23
C LYS A 382 28.25 4.29 28.69
N ASN A 383 28.10 4.59 27.40
CA ASN A 383 28.74 5.74 26.78
C ASN A 383 28.16 7.06 27.29
N TRP A 384 26.84 7.15 27.47
CA TRP A 384 26.21 8.33 28.07
C TRP A 384 26.64 8.56 29.50
N TYR A 385 26.73 7.51 30.32
CA TYR A 385 27.16 7.64 31.71
C TYR A 385 28.64 8.03 31.83
N LYS A 386 29.52 7.47 30.99
CA LYS A 386 30.93 7.89 30.95
C LYS A 386 31.13 9.35 30.55
N LYS A 387 30.29 9.86 29.64
CA LYS A 387 30.43 11.22 29.09
C LYS A 387 29.74 12.29 29.92
N HIS A 388 28.62 11.95 30.56
CA HIS A 388 27.72 12.92 31.20
C HIS A 388 27.31 12.53 32.62
N GLY A 389 27.83 11.42 33.17
CA GLY A 389 27.47 10.95 34.52
C GLY A 389 25.97 10.82 34.71
N LEU A 390 25.48 11.33 35.84
CA LEU A 390 24.06 11.40 36.19
C LEU A 390 23.35 12.65 35.65
N ASP A 391 24.03 13.51 34.89
CA ASP A 391 23.43 14.71 34.30
C ASP A 391 22.59 14.40 33.05
N HIS A 392 22.79 13.23 32.44
CA HIS A 392 21.98 12.79 31.31
C HIS A 392 20.64 12.17 31.77
N PRO A 393 19.49 12.56 31.20
CA PRO A 393 18.18 12.07 31.66
C PRO A 393 18.03 10.55 31.71
N ALA A 394 18.58 9.85 30.70
CA ALA A 394 18.51 8.39 30.63
C ALA A 394 19.38 7.69 31.70
N THR A 395 20.54 8.26 32.06
CA THR A 395 21.42 7.68 33.07
C THR A 395 20.90 7.99 34.47
N LYS A 396 20.32 9.17 34.67
CA LYS A 396 19.59 9.53 35.90
C LYS A 396 18.36 8.63 36.14
N ALA A 397 17.57 8.35 35.09
CA ALA A 397 16.44 7.43 35.18
C ALA A 397 16.89 5.99 35.50
N SER A 398 18.00 5.55 34.91
CA SER A 398 18.64 4.27 35.22
C SER A 398 19.11 4.21 36.67
N PHE A 399 19.68 5.29 37.21
CA PHE A 399 20.08 5.39 38.61
C PHE A 399 18.90 5.31 39.56
N HIS A 400 17.80 6.00 39.26
CA HIS A 400 16.59 5.94 40.07
C HIS A 400 15.96 4.55 40.04
N SER A 401 15.99 3.86 38.90
CA SER A 401 15.51 2.47 38.78
C SER A 401 16.39 1.50 39.58
N PHE A 402 17.71 1.65 39.50
CA PHE A 402 18.66 0.87 40.28
C PHE A 402 18.42 1.02 41.79
N ILE A 403 18.21 2.26 42.27
CA ILE A 403 17.89 2.55 43.67
C ILE A 403 16.56 1.88 44.06
N LYS A 404 15.52 2.01 43.22
CA LYS A 404 14.22 1.39 43.47
C LYS A 404 14.30 -0.13 43.64
N GLU A 405 15.08 -0.81 42.81
CA GLU A 405 15.19 -2.28 42.83
C GLU A 405 16.09 -2.77 43.97
N ASN A 406 17.23 -2.10 44.20
CA ASN A 406 18.30 -2.61 45.07
C ASN A 406 18.33 -2.01 46.47
N ARG A 407 17.49 -1.01 46.77
CA ARG A 407 17.40 -0.33 48.08
C ARG A 407 15.95 -0.18 48.59
N HIS A 408 15.06 -1.08 48.17
CA HIS A 408 13.64 -1.06 48.50
C HIS A 408 13.33 -1.06 50.01
N SER A 409 14.17 -1.71 50.83
CA SER A 409 14.05 -1.72 52.30
C SER A 409 14.37 -0.38 52.96
N GLU A 410 15.18 0.48 52.32
CA GLU A 410 15.69 1.73 52.89
C GLU A 410 14.88 2.97 52.46
N ILE A 411 14.26 2.92 51.27
CA ILE A 411 13.43 4.01 50.73
C ILE A 411 12.00 3.98 51.31
N GLY A 412 11.62 2.85 51.92
CA GLY A 412 10.26 2.52 52.32
C GLY A 412 9.42 2.01 51.12
N THR A 413 8.30 1.36 51.41
CA THR A 413 7.44 0.73 50.38
C THR A 413 6.98 1.75 49.34
N ILE A 414 7.51 1.63 48.12
CA ILE A 414 6.98 2.30 46.93
C ILE A 414 5.84 1.44 46.43
N ILE A 415 4.61 1.90 46.67
CA ILE A 415 3.39 1.25 46.19
C ILE A 415 3.34 1.20 44.66
N SER A 416 2.58 0.25 44.11
CA SER A 416 2.43 0.10 42.67
C SER A 416 1.76 1.34 42.04
N MET A 417 1.86 1.49 40.72
CA MET A 417 1.16 2.57 40.02
C MET A 417 -0.35 2.45 40.19
N GLU A 418 -0.87 1.21 40.22
CA GLU A 418 -2.29 0.91 40.41
C GLU A 418 -2.75 1.37 41.81
N ASP A 419 -2.04 0.95 42.87
CA ASP A 419 -2.35 1.36 44.25
C ASP A 419 -2.18 2.88 44.47
N TYR A 420 -1.19 3.50 43.82
CA TYR A 420 -0.98 4.95 43.90
C TYR A 420 -2.11 5.73 43.26
N ILE A 421 -2.63 5.25 42.13
CA ILE A 421 -3.77 5.86 41.45
C ILE A 421 -5.03 5.73 42.34
N GLU A 422 -5.25 4.59 42.99
CA GLU A 422 -6.38 4.40 43.92
C GLU A 422 -6.29 5.27 45.18
N LEU A 423 -5.09 5.61 45.64
CA LEU A 423 -4.88 6.47 46.81
C LEU A 423 -4.96 7.98 46.53
N VAL A 424 -4.80 8.40 45.27
CA VAL A 424 -4.67 9.83 44.88
C VAL A 424 -5.83 10.31 44.00
N GLN A 425 -6.67 9.40 43.49
CA GLN A 425 -8.01 9.72 42.97
C GLN A 425 -8.98 10.02 44.11
#